data_AF-A0AAD4VVI7-F1
#
_entry.id   AF-A0AAD4VVI7-F1
#
_cell.length_a   1.000
_cell.length_b   1.000
_cell.length_c   1.000
_cell.angle_alpha   90.00
_cell.angle_beta   90.00
_cell.angle_gamma   90.00
#
_symmetry.space_group_name_H-M   'P 1'
#
loop_
_entity.id
_entity.type
_entity.pdbx_description
1 polymer ?
#
loop_
_entity_poly.entity_id
_entity_poly.type
_entity_poly.pdbx_seq_one_letter_code
_entity_poly.pdbx_strand_id
1 'polypeptide(L)'
;MSWIESVLYFEGLPSNEVDVLLQRTEPSKRFFKATSDYVTEPISEAGLEDLWQRMLQLEASELILTPYGGRMSEISASETPFPHKKGNLFEIQYLVFWNDDKETCRN
;
A
#
# COMPACT_ATOMS: atom_id res chain seq x y z
N MET A 1 20.27 -0.46 -0.79
CA MET A 1 19.29 -0.80 0.24
C MET A 1 19.12 -2.30 0.22
N SER A 2 19.48 -2.97 1.31
CA SER A 2 19.17 -4.38 1.53
C SER A 2 17.69 -4.56 1.86
N TRP A 3 17.20 -5.80 1.83
CA TRP A 3 15.81 -6.10 2.19
C TRP A 3 15.47 -5.60 3.61
N ILE A 4 16.37 -5.80 4.59
CA ILE A 4 16.10 -5.39 5.97
C ILE A 4 16.09 -3.85 6.12
N GLU A 5 16.95 -3.14 5.39
CA GLU A 5 16.95 -1.67 5.37
C GLU A 5 15.66 -1.10 4.76
N SER A 6 15.02 -1.81 3.81
CA SER A 6 13.74 -1.37 3.25
C SER A 6 12.59 -1.43 4.25
N VAL A 7 12.61 -2.35 5.22
CA VAL A 7 11.60 -2.41 6.28
C VAL A 7 11.65 -1.13 7.11
N LEU A 8 12.85 -0.70 7.51
CA LEU A 8 13.05 0.54 8.26
C LEU A 8 12.61 1.76 7.45
N TYR A 9 12.88 1.77 6.14
CA TYR A 9 12.45 2.85 5.25
C TYR A 9 10.92 3.03 5.23
N PHE A 10 10.15 1.94 5.13
CA PHE A 10 8.68 2.01 5.12
C PHE A 10 8.09 2.46 6.46
N GLU A 11 8.74 2.13 7.58
CA GLU A 11 8.35 2.60 8.91
C GLU A 11 8.85 4.03 9.22
N GLY A 12 9.57 4.67 8.28
CA GLY A 12 10.16 5.99 8.49
C GLY A 12 11.29 6.02 9.52
N LEU A 13 11.91 4.87 9.80
CA LEU A 13 12.99 4.70 10.77
C LEU A 13 14.38 4.85 10.13
N PRO A 14 15.40 5.30 10.90
CA PRO A 14 16.77 5.38 10.40
C PRO A 14 17.30 4.01 9.93
N SER A 15 17.88 3.96 8.72
CA SER A 15 18.31 2.70 8.10
C SER A 15 19.46 1.98 8.83
N ASN A 16 20.13 2.66 9.79
CA ASN A 16 21.23 2.12 10.59
C ASN A 16 20.79 1.51 11.93
N GLU A 17 19.49 1.55 12.27
CA GLU A 17 18.97 1.08 13.56
C GLU A 17 18.22 -0.26 13.45
N VAL A 18 18.80 -1.26 12.79
CA VAL A 18 18.14 -2.56 12.52
C VAL A 18 17.67 -3.28 13.81
N ASP A 19 18.36 -3.08 14.93
CA ASP A 19 18.00 -3.68 16.23
C ASP A 19 16.63 -3.23 16.75
N VAL A 20 16.09 -2.10 16.25
CA VAL A 20 14.72 -1.65 16.59
C VAL A 20 13.67 -2.70 16.21
N LEU A 21 13.93 -3.51 15.18
CA LEU A 21 13.03 -4.57 14.71
C LEU A 21 12.91 -5.73 15.72
N LEU A 22 13.77 -5.79 16.74
CA LEU A 22 13.65 -6.75 17.85
C LEU A 22 12.56 -6.35 18.86
N GLN A 23 12.16 -5.07 18.88
CA GLN A 23 11.08 -4.59 19.75
C GLN A 23 9.72 -5.05 19.20
N ARG A 24 9.02 -5.88 19.99
CA ARG A 24 7.69 -6.41 19.64
C ARG A 24 6.52 -5.58 20.17
N THR A 25 6.82 -4.48 20.86
CA THR A 25 5.81 -3.59 21.41
C THR A 25 5.55 -2.49 20.39
N GLU A 26 4.37 -2.53 19.78
CA GLU A 26 3.88 -1.50 18.87
C GLU A 26 3.82 -0.15 19.61
N PRO A 27 4.62 0.85 19.24
CA PRO A 27 4.64 2.13 19.91
C PRO A 27 3.40 2.99 19.60
N SER A 28 2.68 2.72 18.49
CA SER A 28 1.56 3.54 18.04
C SER A 28 0.27 2.74 17.81
N LYS A 29 -0.85 3.19 18.40
CA LYS A 29 -2.16 2.65 18.04
C LYS A 29 -2.75 3.50 16.92
N ARG A 30 -2.46 3.13 15.67
CA ARG A 30 -3.07 3.71 14.47
C ARG A 30 -4.02 2.68 13.86
N PHE A 31 -5.29 3.05 13.72
CA PHE A 31 -6.28 2.22 13.05
C PHE A 31 -6.31 2.56 11.57
N PHE A 32 -6.65 1.59 10.73
CA PHE A 32 -6.77 1.83 9.30
C PHE A 32 -7.79 0.91 8.65
N LYS A 33 -8.29 1.35 7.49
CA LYS A 33 -9.01 0.53 6.52
C LYS A 33 -8.26 0.62 5.21
N ALA A 34 -8.02 -0.54 4.61
CA ALA A 34 -7.37 -0.65 3.32
C ALA A 34 -8.24 -1.40 2.32
N THR A 35 -8.21 -0.95 1.07
CA THR A 35 -8.74 -1.65 -0.10
C THR A 35 -7.71 -1.62 -1.21
N SER A 36 -7.81 -2.53 -2.17
CA SER A 36 -6.87 -2.63 -3.27
C SER A 36 -7.57 -2.98 -4.57
N ASP A 37 -7.03 -2.47 -5.69
CA ASP A 37 -7.46 -2.81 -7.04
C ASP A 37 -6.26 -3.12 -7.95
N TYR A 38 -6.53 -3.77 -9.07
CA TYR A 38 -5.53 -4.05 -10.12
C TYR A 38 -5.85 -3.25 -11.36
N VAL A 39 -4.90 -2.42 -11.79
CA VAL A 39 -5.04 -1.56 -12.95
C VAL A 39 -4.48 -2.27 -14.18
N THR A 40 -5.32 -2.49 -15.18
CA THR A 40 -4.95 -3.17 -16.44
C THR A 40 -4.80 -2.19 -17.62
N GLU A 41 -5.43 -1.01 -17.52
CA GLU A 41 -5.32 0.09 -18.49
C GLU A 41 -4.99 1.39 -17.75
N PRO A 42 -4.21 2.31 -18.34
CA PRO A 42 -3.84 3.55 -17.67
C PRO A 42 -5.07 4.37 -17.22
N ILE A 43 -5.05 4.83 -15.97
CA ILE A 43 -6.06 5.76 -15.45
C ILE A 43 -5.94 7.08 -16.23
N SER A 44 -7.07 7.62 -16.69
CA SER A 44 -7.10 8.93 -17.37
C SER A 44 -6.60 10.05 -16.45
N GLU A 45 -6.07 11.12 -17.03
CA GLU A 45 -5.60 12.30 -16.28
C GLU A 45 -6.70 12.87 -15.37
N ALA A 46 -7.91 13.09 -15.92
CA ALA A 46 -9.06 13.53 -15.14
C ALA A 46 -9.41 12.56 -13.99
N GLY A 47 -9.28 11.25 -14.20
CA GLY A 47 -9.50 10.25 -13.15
C GLY A 47 -8.45 10.31 -12.04
N LEU A 48 -7.19 10.59 -12.38
CA LEU A 48 -6.13 10.80 -11.40
C LEU A 48 -6.33 12.11 -10.61
N GLU A 49 -6.75 13.18 -11.29
CA GLU A 49 -7.09 14.45 -10.63
C GLU A 49 -8.24 14.26 -9.64
N ASP A 50 -9.32 13.59 -10.04
CA ASP A 50 -10.46 13.29 -9.17
C ASP A 50 -10.06 12.44 -7.96
N LEU A 51 -9.22 11.42 -8.17
CA LEU A 51 -8.68 10.59 -7.10
C LEU A 51 -7.84 11.44 -6.13
N TRP A 52 -6.97 12.30 -6.67
CA TRP A 52 -6.13 13.19 -5.88
C TRP A 52 -6.96 14.15 -5.02
N GLN A 53 -8.00 14.77 -5.59
CA GLN A 53 -8.90 15.67 -4.85
C GLN A 53 -9.64 14.95 -3.72
N ARG A 54 -10.04 13.69 -3.92
CA ARG A 54 -10.67 12.88 -2.85
C ARG A 54 -9.70 12.58 -1.72
N MET A 55 -8.45 12.22 -2.04
CA MET A 55 -7.42 11.95 -1.03
C MET A 55 -7.11 13.18 -0.17
N LEU A 56 -7.07 14.37 -0.78
CA LEU A 56 -6.85 15.64 -0.08
C LEU A 56 -7.96 16.03 0.92
N GLN A 57 -9.16 15.43 0.80
CA GLN A 57 -10.27 15.66 1.73
C GLN A 57 -10.20 14.78 2.98
N LEU A 58 -9.34 13.75 2.98
CA LEU A 58 -9.18 12.83 4.10
C LEU A 58 -8.07 13.31 5.03
N GLU A 59 -8.30 13.28 6.34
CA GLU A 59 -7.33 13.77 7.33
C GLU A 59 -6.00 13.01 7.31
N ALA A 60 -6.05 11.70 7.10
CA ALA A 60 -4.87 10.85 6.97
C ALA A 60 -5.15 9.72 5.97
N SER A 61 -4.55 9.82 4.78
CA SER A 61 -4.71 8.83 3.72
C SER A 61 -3.42 8.61 2.95
N GLU A 62 -3.24 7.39 2.42
CA GLU A 62 -2.08 7.00 1.63
C GLU A 62 -2.53 6.22 0.38
N LEU A 63 -1.80 6.43 -0.72
CA LEU A 63 -1.98 5.72 -1.97
C LEU A 63 -0.66 5.04 -2.34
N ILE A 64 -0.67 3.71 -2.49
CA ILE A 64 0.53 2.94 -2.84
C ILE A 64 0.30 2.32 -4.21
N LEU A 65 1.16 2.64 -5.17
CA LEU A 65 1.12 2.07 -6.52
C LEU A 65 2.31 1.10 -6.67
N THR A 66 2.01 -0.19 -6.70
CA THR A 66 3.02 -1.25 -6.81
C THR A 66 3.13 -1.71 -8.26
N PRO A 67 4.25 -1.42 -8.98
CA PRO A 67 4.36 -1.77 -10.39
C PRO A 67 4.37 -3.28 -10.62
N TYR A 68 3.57 -3.74 -11.59
CA TYR A 68 3.56 -5.10 -12.10
C TYR A 68 4.35 -5.17 -13.41
N GLY A 69 4.49 -6.38 -13.97
CA GLY A 69 5.37 -6.64 -15.11
C GLY A 69 6.52 -7.56 -14.72
N GLY A 70 7.63 -7.48 -15.48
CA GLY A 70 8.84 -8.27 -15.23
C GLY A 70 8.53 -9.74 -14.91
N ARG A 71 9.10 -10.24 -13.81
CA ARG A 71 8.91 -11.62 -13.36
C ARG A 71 7.44 -11.99 -13.11
N MET A 72 6.60 -11.04 -12.68
CA MET A 72 5.17 -11.29 -12.44
C MET A 72 4.39 -11.55 -13.73
N SER A 73 4.87 -11.09 -14.89
CA SER A 73 4.25 -11.36 -16.20
C SER A 73 4.69 -12.68 -16.84
N GLU A 74 5.75 -13.30 -16.33
CA GLU A 74 6.27 -14.59 -16.83
C GLU A 74 5.55 -15.79 -16.19
N ILE A 75 4.99 -15.61 -15.00
CA ILE A 75 4.30 -16.65 -14.23
C ILE A 75 2.88 -16.82 -14.75
N SER A 76 2.43 -18.07 -14.95
CA SER A 76 1.04 -18.32 -15.36
C SER A 76 0.04 -17.95 -14.26
N ALA A 77 -1.10 -17.38 -14.62
CA ALA A 77 -2.18 -17.04 -13.68
C ALA A 77 -2.73 -18.26 -12.94
N SER A 78 -2.56 -19.47 -13.49
CA SER A 78 -2.97 -20.73 -12.87
C SER A 78 -1.85 -21.46 -12.12
N GLU A 79 -0.63 -20.93 -12.12
CA GLU A 79 0.53 -21.58 -11.48
C GLU A 79 0.41 -21.56 -9.95
N THR A 80 -0.26 -20.54 -9.41
CA THR A 80 -0.51 -20.35 -7.97
C THR A 80 -1.93 -19.86 -7.77
N PRO A 81 -2.52 -19.98 -6.56
CA PRO A 81 -3.84 -19.40 -6.26
C PRO A 81 -3.94 -17.89 -6.46
N PHE A 82 -2.81 -17.17 -6.50
CA PHE A 82 -2.77 -15.74 -6.79
C PHE A 82 -2.80 -15.49 -8.31
N PRO A 83 -3.90 -14.97 -8.88
CA PRO A 83 -4.11 -14.97 -10.33
C PRO A 83 -3.60 -13.71 -11.02
N HIS A 84 -3.34 -12.63 -10.27
CA HIS A 84 -2.96 -11.33 -10.82
C HIS A 84 -1.51 -11.38 -11.33
N LYS A 85 -1.33 -11.79 -12.59
CA LYS A 85 -0.02 -11.94 -13.24
C LYS A 85 0.07 -10.99 -14.44
N LYS A 86 0.37 -11.54 -15.62
CA LYS A 86 0.42 -10.82 -16.89
C LYS A 86 -0.88 -10.07 -17.18
N GLY A 87 -0.76 -8.83 -17.64
CA GLY A 87 -1.90 -7.96 -18.01
C GLY A 87 -2.23 -6.89 -16.98
N ASN A 88 -1.74 -7.00 -15.75
CA ASN A 88 -1.84 -5.93 -14.75
C ASN A 88 -0.62 -4.99 -14.89
N LEU A 89 -0.87 -3.68 -14.92
CA LEU A 89 0.15 -2.63 -14.97
C LEU A 89 0.71 -2.35 -13.58
N PHE A 90 -0.17 -2.24 -12.59
CA PHE A 90 0.16 -2.09 -11.19
C PHE A 90 -1.01 -2.51 -10.31
N GLU A 91 -0.71 -2.84 -9.06
CA GLU A 91 -1.68 -2.89 -7.98
C GLU A 91 -1.73 -1.51 -7.31
N ILE A 92 -2.90 -1.08 -6.90
CA ILE A 92 -3.12 0.18 -6.20
C ILE A 92 -3.81 -0.09 -4.87
N GLN A 93 -3.18 0.34 -3.78
CA GLN A 93 -3.73 0.25 -2.44
C GLN A 93 -4.18 1.64 -1.96
N TYR A 94 -5.38 1.69 -1.38
CA TYR A 94 -5.98 2.87 -0.78
C TYR A 94 -6.03 2.66 0.73
N LEU A 95 -5.40 3.54 1.51
CA LEU A 95 -5.40 3.46 2.95
C LEU A 95 -5.97 4.74 3.55
N VAL A 96 -6.81 4.58 4.56
CA VAL A 96 -7.32 5.67 5.40
C VAL A 96 -7.05 5.31 6.86
N PHE A 97 -6.57 6.28 7.62
CA PHE A 97 -6.12 6.07 9.00
C PHE A 97 -6.88 6.97 9.97
N TRP A 98 -7.01 6.51 11.21
CA TRP A 98 -7.58 7.29 12.32
C TRP A 98 -7.00 6.84 13.67
N ASN A 99 -7.17 7.67 14.70
CA ASN A 99 -6.61 7.45 16.04
C ASN A 99 -7.66 7.13 17.11
N ASP A 100 -8.93 7.51 16.91
CA ASP A 100 -10.02 7.21 17.86
C ASP A 100 -10.76 5.92 17.45
N ASP A 101 -10.67 4.90 18.31
CA ASP A 101 -11.35 3.61 18.13
C ASP A 101 -12.87 3.74 17.88
N LYS A 102 -13.51 4.81 18.38
CA LYS A 102 -14.94 5.06 18.17
C LYS A 102 -15.31 5.39 16.73
N GLU A 103 -14.35 5.84 15.92
CA GLU A 103 -14.58 6.12 14.50
C GLU A 103 -14.61 4.84 13.65
N THR A 104 -14.10 3.73 14.19
CA THR A 104 -14.17 2.40 13.56
C THR A 104 -15.61 1.92 13.36
N CYS A 105 -16.53 2.28 14.25
CA CYS A 105 -17.94 1.83 14.22
C CYS A 105 -18.87 2.68 13.33
N ARG A 106 -18.34 3.73 12.65
CA ARG A 106 -19.16 4.68 11.87
C ARG A 106 -19.33 4.32 10.40
N ASN A 107 -18.66 3.28 9.91
CA ASN A 107 -18.58 2.90 8.49
C ASN A 107 -19.20 1.55 8.19
#